data_AF-A0A8K0A5W1-F1
#
_entry.id   AF-A0A8K0A5W1-F1
#
_cell.length_a   1.000
_cell.length_b   1.000
_cell.length_c   1.000
_cell.angle_alpha   90.00
_cell.angle_beta   90.00
_cell.angle_gamma   90.00
#
_symmetry.space_group_name_H-M   'P 1'
#
loop_
_entity.id
_entity.type
_entity.pdbx_description
1 polymer ?
#
loop_
_entity_poly.entity_id
_entity_poly.type
_entity_poly.pdbx_seq_one_letter_code
_entity_poly.pdbx_strand_id
1 'polypeptide(L)'
;MKLFLRNLLGKSCSIQNLKQTSQELKPRVVILTCVEAAARRFLSSSLQHDAVVLCSPGNLIPHSKLYGKEVLGSEVASMEWACSQGSLEHVVVCGHSNCQILGALGKWQIQSASNVMSSPFLSWLTQHGNSTLTRFERYEMDRLQPMTFQGISPKELWDAYVDPQCHWTDQDQFSQVFLLAS
;
A
#
# COMPACT_ATOMS: atom_id res chain seq x y z
N MET A 1 8.55 18.57 -25.17
CA MET A 1 9.40 18.11 -24.05
C MET A 1 10.27 19.21 -23.42
N LYS A 2 10.98 20.07 -24.17
CA LYS A 2 11.86 21.11 -23.59
C LYS A 2 11.16 22.19 -22.75
N LEU A 3 9.87 22.45 -22.98
CA LEU A 3 9.09 23.46 -22.25
C LEU A 3 8.60 22.98 -20.87
N PHE A 4 8.39 21.67 -20.69
CA PHE A 4 7.92 21.11 -19.42
C PHE A 4 9.02 21.06 -18.35
N LEU A 5 10.28 20.87 -18.77
CA LEU A 5 11.45 20.89 -17.90
C LEU A 5 11.79 22.29 -17.38
N ARG A 6 11.45 23.37 -18.11
CA ARG A 6 11.73 24.75 -17.67
C ARG A 6 10.89 25.19 -16.48
N ASN A 7 9.66 24.69 -16.34
CA ASN A 7 8.79 25.05 -15.21
C ASN A 7 9.15 24.34 -13.90
N LEU A 8 9.90 23.23 -13.94
CA LEU A 8 10.44 22.59 -12.73
C LEU A 8 11.64 23.35 -12.14
N LEU A 9 12.35 24.12 -12.97
CA LEU A 9 13.52 24.91 -12.57
C LEU A 9 13.16 26.26 -11.91
N GLY A 10 11.87 26.63 -11.89
CA GLY A 10 11.39 27.85 -11.23
C GLY A 10 11.34 27.76 -9.69
N LYS A 11 11.51 26.56 -9.12
CA LYS A 11 11.78 26.35 -7.70
C LYS A 11 13.22 25.90 -7.58
N SER A 12 14.13 26.87 -7.46
CA SER A 12 15.54 26.66 -7.16
C SER A 12 15.70 26.01 -5.77
N CYS A 13 15.45 24.71 -5.69
CA CYS A 13 16.05 23.88 -4.65
C CYS A 13 17.55 23.86 -4.96
N SER A 14 18.29 24.82 -4.38
CA SER A 14 19.73 24.94 -4.58
C SER A 14 20.39 23.61 -4.22
N ILE A 15 21.31 23.13 -5.07
CA ILE A 15 22.14 21.94 -4.81
C ILE A 15 22.84 22.02 -3.43
N GLN A 16 23.00 23.22 -2.90
CA GLN A 16 23.51 23.47 -1.55
C GLN A 16 22.60 22.93 -0.44
N ASN A 17 21.28 22.93 -0.62
CA ASN A 17 20.32 22.35 0.34
C ASN A 17 20.45 20.82 0.39
N LEU A 18 20.86 20.18 -0.72
CA LEU A 18 21.09 18.72 -0.77
C LEU A 18 22.35 18.29 0.01
N LYS A 19 23.31 19.21 0.20
CA LYS A 19 24.54 18.93 0.98
C LYS A 19 24.30 18.88 2.48
N GLN A 20 23.34 19.67 2.99
CA GLN A 20 22.98 19.65 4.42
C GLN A 20 22.21 18.38 4.83
N THR A 21 21.57 17.71 3.88
CA THR A 21 20.82 16.45 4.07
C THR A 21 21.67 15.18 3.98
N SER A 22 22.99 15.28 3.85
CA SER A 22 23.91 14.12 3.83
C SER A 22 24.25 13.60 5.25
N GLN A 23 23.34 13.74 6.20
CA GLN A 23 23.42 13.03 7.48
C GLN A 23 22.95 11.59 7.25
N GLU A 24 23.42 10.63 8.07
CA GLU A 24 22.95 9.24 8.00
C GLU A 24 21.43 9.20 8.22
N LEU A 25 20.67 9.10 7.12
CA LEU A 25 19.23 8.92 7.15
C LEU A 25 18.93 7.51 7.67
N LYS A 26 18.51 7.42 8.92
CA LYS A 26 18.06 6.19 9.58
C LYS A 26 16.55 6.29 9.83
N PRO A 27 15.72 5.93 8.83
CA PRO A 27 14.28 6.08 8.95
C PRO A 27 13.75 5.16 10.06
N ARG A 28 12.97 5.74 10.97
CA ARG A 28 12.31 5.01 12.07
C ARG A 28 10.93 4.51 11.66
N VAL A 29 10.38 5.04 10.57
CA VAL A 29 9.05 4.70 10.07
C VAL A 29 9.11 4.34 8.59
N VAL A 30 8.41 3.28 8.19
CA VAL A 30 8.09 3.01 6.78
C VAL A 30 6.60 3.24 6.57
N ILE A 31 6.26 4.02 5.56
CA ILE A 31 4.89 4.31 5.17
C ILE A 31 4.63 3.67 3.81
N LEU A 32 3.73 2.70 3.79
CA LEU A 32 3.25 2.02 2.59
C LEU A 32 1.94 2.67 2.16
N THR A 33 1.90 3.27 0.97
CA THR A 33 0.72 4.00 0.49
C THR A 33 0.43 3.71 -0.97
N CYS A 34 -0.80 3.99 -1.41
CA CYS A 34 -1.16 3.81 -2.80
C CYS A 34 -0.50 4.87 -3.68
N VAL A 35 -0.19 4.54 -4.93
CA VAL A 35 0.30 5.49 -5.94
C VAL A 35 -0.70 6.62 -6.23
N GLU A 36 -2.00 6.39 -6.05
CA GLU A 36 -3.07 7.37 -6.23
C GLU A 36 -3.32 8.24 -4.99
N ALA A 37 -2.73 7.90 -3.84
CA ALA A 37 -2.99 8.61 -2.59
C ALA A 37 -2.47 10.06 -2.68
N ALA A 38 -3.39 11.03 -2.65
CA ALA A 38 -3.04 12.46 -2.64
C ALA A 38 -2.15 12.83 -1.44
N ALA A 39 -2.35 12.15 -0.31
CA ALA A 39 -1.56 12.29 0.91
C ALA A 39 -0.06 11.95 0.73
N ARG A 40 0.31 11.19 -0.31
CA ARG A 40 1.71 10.82 -0.58
C ARG A 40 2.65 12.03 -0.61
N ARG A 41 2.23 13.12 -1.26
CA ARG A 41 3.05 14.34 -1.36
C ARG A 41 3.28 14.99 0.00
N PHE A 42 2.25 14.99 0.85
CA PHE A 42 2.35 15.53 2.19
C PHE A 42 3.28 14.67 3.04
N LEU A 43 3.05 13.36 3.09
CA LEU A 43 3.82 12.39 3.87
C LEU A 43 5.32 12.42 3.52
N SER A 44 5.66 12.48 2.22
CA SER A 44 7.06 12.57 1.78
C SER A 44 7.71 13.93 2.08
N SER A 45 6.93 15.00 2.26
CA SER A 45 7.45 16.34 2.53
C SER A 45 7.64 16.63 4.01
N SER A 46 6.77 16.11 4.88
CA SER A 46 6.77 16.38 6.31
C SER A 46 7.71 15.48 7.12
N LEU A 47 8.06 14.29 6.60
CA LEU A 47 8.79 13.25 7.34
C LEU A 47 10.16 12.92 6.74
N GLN A 48 10.77 13.85 6.00
CA GLN A 48 11.97 13.63 5.16
C GLN A 48 13.16 12.93 5.85
N HIS A 49 13.23 12.95 7.18
CA HIS A 49 14.33 12.37 7.96
C HIS A 49 13.91 11.17 8.82
N ASP A 50 12.62 11.06 9.14
CA ASP A 50 12.10 10.05 10.07
C ASP A 50 11.38 8.90 9.37
N ALA A 51 10.88 9.12 8.15
CA ALA A 51 10.09 8.14 7.43
C ALA A 51 10.54 7.94 5.97
N VAL A 52 10.48 6.69 5.53
CA VAL A 52 10.53 6.33 4.10
C VAL A 52 9.13 6.04 3.61
N VAL A 53 8.76 6.62 2.47
CA VAL A 53 7.46 6.38 1.84
C VAL A 53 7.64 5.45 0.64
N LEU A 54 7.06 4.25 0.71
CA LEU A 54 7.00 3.30 -0.40
C LEU A 54 5.60 3.32 -1.00
N CYS A 55 5.53 3.28 -2.32
CA CYS A 55 4.28 3.39 -3.05
C CYS A 55 4.10 2.21 -3.99
N SER A 56 3.02 1.46 -3.79
CA SER A 56 2.62 0.37 -4.69
C SER A 56 1.21 0.62 -5.24
N PRO A 57 0.87 0.07 -6.42
CA PRO A 57 -0.51 0.09 -6.90
C PRO A 57 -1.44 -0.55 -5.87
N GLY A 58 -2.44 0.20 -5.41
CA GLY A 58 -3.43 -0.29 -4.44
C GLY A 58 -2.87 -0.52 -3.04
N ASN A 59 -1.71 0.06 -2.69
CA ASN A 59 -1.02 -0.14 -1.41
C ASN A 59 -0.88 -1.63 -1.02
N LEU A 60 -0.72 -2.49 -2.02
CA LEU A 60 -0.54 -3.92 -1.88
C LEU A 60 0.81 -4.25 -1.27
N ILE A 61 0.78 -5.19 -0.31
CA ILE A 61 1.95 -5.73 0.37
C ILE A 61 2.01 -7.22 0.05
N PRO A 62 3.09 -7.70 -0.60
CA PRO A 62 3.26 -9.11 -0.85
C PRO A 62 3.31 -9.91 0.45
N HIS A 63 2.47 -10.93 0.56
CA HIS A 63 2.43 -11.79 1.75
C HIS A 63 3.75 -12.59 1.87
N SER A 64 4.31 -12.71 3.07
CA SER A 64 5.57 -13.41 3.35
C SER A 64 5.66 -14.86 2.82
N LYS A 65 4.56 -15.63 2.85
CA LYS A 65 4.40 -16.96 2.21
C LYS A 65 4.76 -17.04 0.72
N LEU A 66 4.78 -15.91 0.02
CA LEU A 66 5.15 -15.81 -1.39
C LEU A 66 6.66 -15.61 -1.61
N TYR A 67 7.41 -15.37 -0.53
CA TYR A 67 8.87 -15.27 -0.57
C TYR A 67 9.50 -16.53 -1.18
N GLY A 68 10.43 -16.33 -2.12
CA GLY A 68 11.12 -17.40 -2.84
C GLY A 68 10.30 -18.10 -3.93
N LYS A 69 9.00 -17.77 -4.08
CA LYS A 69 8.12 -18.31 -5.12
C LYS A 69 7.83 -17.31 -6.24
N GLU A 70 8.17 -16.05 -6.05
CA GLU A 70 7.80 -14.94 -6.92
C GLU A 70 8.99 -14.04 -7.24
N VAL A 71 8.86 -13.24 -8.30
CA VAL A 71 9.81 -12.18 -8.62
C VAL A 71 9.67 -11.09 -7.55
N LEU A 72 10.69 -10.94 -6.70
CA LEU A 72 10.67 -9.96 -5.62
C LEU A 72 10.67 -8.54 -6.21
N GLY A 73 9.65 -7.76 -5.86
CA GLY A 73 9.48 -6.37 -6.27
C GLY A 73 10.32 -5.38 -5.45
N SER A 74 10.35 -4.13 -5.93
CA SER A 74 11.09 -3.04 -5.28
C SER A 74 10.63 -2.76 -3.85
N GLU A 75 9.35 -3.00 -3.58
CA GLU A 75 8.68 -2.78 -2.31
C GLU A 75 9.18 -3.76 -1.25
N VAL A 76 9.32 -5.05 -1.61
CA VAL A 76 9.84 -6.09 -0.72
C VAL A 76 11.30 -5.83 -0.40
N ALA A 77 12.11 -5.52 -1.42
CA ALA A 77 13.52 -5.18 -1.22
C ALA A 77 13.70 -3.92 -0.35
N SER A 78 12.83 -2.92 -0.54
CA SER A 78 12.84 -1.68 0.27
C SER A 78 12.42 -1.95 1.71
N MET A 79 11.45 -2.83 1.94
CA MET A 79 11.05 -3.26 3.29
C MET A 79 12.16 -4.05 3.97
N GLU A 80 12.78 -5.01 3.27
CA GLU A 80 13.91 -5.78 3.80
C GLU A 80 15.08 -4.86 4.17
N TRP A 81 15.42 -3.92 3.29
CA TRP A 81 16.43 -2.91 3.58
C TRP A 81 16.04 -2.09 4.83
N ALA A 82 14.82 -1.56 4.88
CA ALA A 82 14.37 -0.75 6.01
C ALA A 82 14.42 -1.52 7.34
N CYS A 83 13.97 -2.78 7.35
CA CYS A 83 14.05 -3.65 8.52
C CYS A 83 15.49 -4.00 8.92
N SER A 84 16.38 -4.23 7.94
CA SER A 84 17.77 -4.65 8.20
C SER A 84 18.70 -3.52 8.64
N GLN A 85 18.36 -2.25 8.38
CA GLN A 85 19.13 -1.10 8.87
C GLN A 85 18.98 -0.84 10.39
N GLY A 86 18.20 -1.66 11.12
CA GLY A 86 18.20 -1.71 12.58
C GLY A 86 17.62 -0.49 13.33
N SER A 87 17.04 0.48 12.60
CA SER A 87 16.46 1.70 13.16
C SER A 87 14.94 1.81 12.94
N LEU A 88 14.35 0.87 12.21
CA LEU A 88 12.91 0.84 11.95
C LEU A 88 12.14 0.43 13.20
N GLU A 89 11.20 1.27 13.60
CA GLU A 89 10.32 1.06 14.76
C GLU A 89 8.87 0.84 14.35
N HIS A 90 8.45 1.46 13.24
CA HIS A 90 7.06 1.46 12.81
C HIS A 90 6.91 1.18 11.32
N VAL A 91 5.93 0.35 10.99
CA VAL A 91 5.41 0.19 9.63
C VAL A 91 3.97 0.66 9.63
N VAL A 92 3.66 1.63 8.77
CA VAL A 92 2.34 2.23 8.64
C VAL A 92 1.82 1.95 7.24
N VAL A 93 0.67 1.29 7.13
CA VAL A 93 -0.03 1.10 5.86
C VAL A 93 -1.13 2.14 5.78
N CYS A 94 -1.18 2.89 4.67
CA CYS A 94 -2.17 3.92 4.43
C CYS A 94 -3.05 3.52 3.24
N GLY A 95 -4.30 3.19 3.54
CA GLY A 95 -5.36 3.15 2.55
C GLY A 95 -5.87 4.56 2.22
N HIS A 96 -6.70 4.67 1.19
CA HIS A 96 -7.45 5.89 0.90
C HIS A 96 -8.82 5.56 0.31
N SER A 97 -9.77 6.47 0.50
CA SER A 97 -11.08 6.39 -0.12
C SER A 97 -10.99 6.44 -1.64
N ASN A 98 -11.98 5.85 -2.32
CA ASN A 98 -12.13 5.85 -3.78
C ASN A 98 -10.87 5.34 -4.52
N CYS A 99 -10.20 4.32 -3.98
CA CYS A 99 -9.03 3.71 -4.65
C CYS A 99 -9.45 3.03 -5.96
N GLN A 100 -9.14 3.64 -7.09
CA GLN A 100 -9.58 3.15 -8.41
C GLN A 100 -8.88 1.85 -8.75
N ILE A 101 -7.63 1.69 -8.29
CA ILE A 101 -6.85 0.47 -8.46
C ILE A 101 -7.53 -0.73 -7.75
N LEU A 102 -8.00 -0.55 -6.51
CA LEU A 102 -8.75 -1.60 -5.81
C LEU A 102 -10.14 -1.81 -6.42
N GLY A 103 -10.81 -0.74 -6.85
CA GLY A 103 -12.07 -0.84 -7.60
C GLY A 103 -11.92 -1.62 -8.91
N ALA A 104 -10.76 -1.57 -9.54
CA ALA A 104 -10.44 -2.39 -10.70
C ALA A 104 -10.35 -3.87 -10.31
N LEU A 105 -9.62 -4.22 -9.25
CA LEU A 105 -9.46 -5.60 -8.78
C LEU A 105 -10.82 -6.32 -8.59
N GLY A 106 -11.78 -5.68 -7.93
CA GLY A 106 -13.12 -6.25 -7.73
C GLY A 106 -13.90 -6.46 -9.05
N LYS A 107 -13.69 -5.61 -10.06
CA LYS A 107 -14.34 -5.74 -11.38
C LYS A 107 -13.65 -6.79 -12.27
N TRP A 108 -12.31 -6.92 -12.16
CA TRP A 108 -11.52 -7.79 -13.04
C TRP A 108 -11.70 -9.27 -12.75
N GLN A 109 -12.07 -9.66 -11.52
CA GLN A 109 -12.38 -11.06 -11.20
C GLN A 109 -13.59 -11.60 -12.01
N ILE A 110 -14.40 -10.69 -12.58
CA ILE A 110 -15.52 -11.02 -13.48
C ILE A 110 -15.02 -11.34 -14.92
N GLN A 111 -13.77 -11.02 -15.26
CA GLN A 111 -13.20 -11.24 -16.60
C GLN A 111 -12.02 -12.23 -16.52
N SER A 112 -12.18 -13.35 -17.23
CA SER A 112 -11.38 -14.58 -17.15
C SER A 112 -9.84 -14.46 -17.15
N ALA A 113 -9.22 -15.46 -16.53
CA ALA A 113 -7.77 -15.64 -16.30
C ALA A 113 -6.85 -15.60 -17.54
N SER A 114 -7.38 -15.55 -18.77
CA SER A 114 -6.59 -15.62 -20.00
C SER A 114 -5.77 -14.34 -20.29
N ASN A 115 -6.08 -13.21 -19.66
CA ASN A 115 -5.39 -11.93 -19.89
C ASN A 115 -4.47 -11.46 -18.74
N VAL A 116 -4.38 -12.20 -17.62
CA VAL A 116 -3.60 -11.76 -16.44
C VAL A 116 -2.09 -11.77 -16.71
N MET A 117 -1.61 -12.68 -17.56
CA MET A 117 -0.17 -12.84 -17.84
C MET A 117 0.43 -11.80 -18.79
N SER A 118 -0.36 -10.95 -19.43
CA SER A 118 0.14 -9.93 -20.36
C SER A 118 0.31 -8.54 -19.73
N SER A 119 -0.21 -8.32 -18.52
CA SER A 119 -0.17 -7.01 -17.84
C SER A 119 0.50 -7.11 -16.47
N PRO A 120 1.65 -6.44 -16.25
CA PRO A 120 2.30 -6.39 -14.94
C PRO A 120 1.39 -5.85 -13.84
N PHE A 121 0.52 -4.89 -14.17
CA PHE A 121 -0.44 -4.33 -13.24
C PHE A 121 -1.51 -5.35 -12.83
N LEU A 122 -2.08 -6.10 -13.78
CA LEU A 122 -3.07 -7.14 -13.46
C LEU A 122 -2.44 -8.32 -12.72
N SER A 123 -1.22 -8.71 -13.11
CA SER A 123 -0.45 -9.73 -12.37
C SER A 123 -0.24 -9.30 -10.93
N TRP A 124 0.24 -8.07 -10.68
CA TRP A 124 0.41 -7.51 -9.34
C TRP A 124 -0.90 -7.53 -8.53
N LEU A 125 -1.99 -7.03 -9.11
CA LEU A 125 -3.30 -6.97 -8.44
C LEU A 125 -3.84 -8.34 -8.07
N THR A 126 -3.82 -9.28 -9.01
CA THR A 126 -4.37 -10.63 -8.77
C THR A 126 -3.50 -11.41 -7.80
N GLN A 127 -2.17 -11.37 -7.99
CA GLN A 127 -1.21 -12.10 -7.16
C GLN A 127 -1.26 -11.68 -5.69
N HIS A 128 -1.38 -10.38 -5.42
CA HIS A 128 -1.32 -9.86 -4.06
C HIS A 128 -2.69 -9.46 -3.48
N GLY A 129 -3.73 -9.30 -4.31
CA GLY A 129 -5.05 -8.83 -3.89
C GLY A 129 -6.10 -9.93 -3.70
N ASN A 130 -5.89 -11.14 -4.23
CA ASN A 130 -6.89 -12.21 -4.20
C ASN A 130 -7.30 -12.64 -2.79
N SER A 131 -6.36 -12.65 -1.83
CA SER A 131 -6.66 -12.99 -0.43
C SER A 131 -7.61 -11.99 0.22
N THR A 132 -7.40 -10.70 -0.05
CA THR A 132 -8.31 -9.64 0.41
C THR A 132 -9.66 -9.76 -0.26
N LEU A 133 -9.68 -10.04 -1.56
CA LEU A 133 -10.91 -10.17 -2.32
C LEU A 133 -11.79 -11.30 -1.76
N THR A 134 -11.19 -12.45 -1.48
CA THR A 134 -11.86 -13.58 -0.80
C THR A 134 -12.40 -13.17 0.58
N ARG A 135 -11.67 -12.32 1.31
CA ARG A 135 -12.14 -11.80 2.61
C ARG A 135 -13.29 -10.81 2.46
N PHE A 136 -13.27 -9.98 1.43
CA PHE A 136 -14.35 -9.04 1.14
C PHE A 136 -15.62 -9.77 0.71
N GLU A 137 -15.52 -10.77 -0.16
CA GLU A 137 -16.65 -11.62 -0.55
C GLU A 137 -17.31 -12.27 0.68
N ARG A 138 -16.51 -12.73 1.66
CA ARG A 138 -17.03 -13.25 2.94
C ARG A 138 -17.70 -12.15 3.77
N TYR A 139 -17.09 -10.99 3.86
CA TYR A 139 -17.70 -9.83 4.53
C TYR A 139 -19.03 -9.43 3.90
N GLU A 140 -19.16 -9.50 2.57
CA GLU A 140 -20.43 -9.20 1.89
C GLU A 140 -21.56 -10.17 2.26
N MET A 141 -21.21 -11.43 2.56
CA MET A 141 -22.18 -12.43 3.05
C MET A 141 -22.62 -12.15 4.50
N ASP A 142 -21.70 -11.71 5.34
CA ASP A 142 -21.91 -11.46 6.78
C ASP A 142 -21.84 -9.97 7.12
N ARG A 143 -22.36 -9.10 6.24
CA ARG A 143 -22.22 -7.64 6.36
C ARG A 143 -22.67 -7.16 7.74
N LEU A 144 -21.94 -6.19 8.30
CA LEU A 144 -22.11 -5.63 9.66
C LEU A 144 -21.66 -6.52 10.82
N GLN A 145 -21.26 -7.77 10.57
CA GLN A 145 -20.58 -8.57 11.59
C GLN A 145 -19.10 -8.18 11.68
N PRO A 146 -18.50 -8.30 12.88
CA PRO A 146 -17.07 -8.08 13.03
C PRO A 146 -16.28 -9.12 12.22
N MET A 147 -15.24 -8.64 11.56
CA MET A 147 -14.24 -9.51 10.94
C MET A 147 -13.14 -9.79 11.96
N THR A 148 -12.85 -11.07 12.20
CA THR A 148 -11.75 -11.47 13.10
C THR A 148 -10.43 -11.58 12.32
N PHE A 149 -9.39 -10.98 12.90
CA PHE A 149 -8.03 -10.97 12.39
C PHE A 149 -7.08 -11.58 13.41
N GLN A 150 -6.01 -12.17 12.90
CA GLN A 150 -4.94 -12.73 13.71
C GLN A 150 -3.81 -11.71 13.82
N GLY A 151 -3.35 -11.44 15.03
CA GLY A 151 -2.19 -10.61 15.33
C GLY A 151 -0.87 -11.34 15.10
N ILE A 152 0.19 -10.84 15.74
CA ILE A 152 1.55 -11.37 15.57
C ILE A 152 1.63 -12.80 16.12
N SER A 153 0.97 -13.06 17.24
CA SER A 153 0.87 -14.41 17.80
C SER A 153 -0.41 -15.12 17.36
N PRO A 154 -0.39 -16.46 17.14
CA PRO A 154 -1.60 -17.21 16.77
C PRO A 154 -2.75 -17.16 17.78
N LYS A 155 -2.47 -16.74 19.02
CA LYS A 155 -3.47 -16.62 20.09
C LYS A 155 -4.04 -15.21 20.20
N GLU A 156 -3.41 -14.24 19.56
CA GLU A 156 -3.87 -12.86 19.52
C GLU A 156 -4.88 -12.71 18.39
N LEU A 157 -6.14 -12.62 18.75
CA LEU A 157 -7.24 -12.35 17.83
C LEU A 157 -7.81 -10.98 18.16
N TRP A 158 -8.19 -10.24 17.12
CA TRP A 158 -8.84 -8.96 17.27
C TRP A 158 -9.94 -8.81 16.22
N ASP A 159 -11.02 -8.14 16.62
CA ASP A 159 -12.17 -7.92 15.76
C ASP A 159 -12.15 -6.49 15.21
N ALA A 160 -12.54 -6.34 13.96
CA ALA A 160 -12.78 -5.04 13.36
C ALA A 160 -14.12 -4.98 12.64
N TYR A 161 -14.79 -3.85 12.84
CA TYR A 161 -16.04 -3.52 12.18
C TYR A 161 -15.75 -2.67 10.96
N VAL A 162 -16.27 -3.10 9.81
CA VAL A 162 -16.19 -2.37 8.55
C VAL A 162 -17.49 -1.60 8.38
N ASP A 163 -17.39 -0.28 8.28
CA ASP A 163 -18.54 0.63 8.08
C ASP A 163 -19.83 0.26 8.85
N PRO A 164 -19.79 0.16 10.21
CA PRO A 164 -20.95 -0.28 10.99
C PRO A 164 -22.16 0.66 10.87
N GLN A 165 -21.96 1.87 10.34
CA GLN A 165 -23.01 2.89 10.14
C GLN A 165 -23.52 2.94 8.69
N CYS A 166 -22.98 2.10 7.78
CA CYS A 166 -23.33 2.05 6.36
C CYS A 166 -23.23 3.41 5.65
N HIS A 167 -22.20 4.20 5.96
CA HIS A 167 -22.01 5.52 5.36
C HIS A 167 -21.16 5.50 4.08
N TRP A 168 -20.45 4.41 3.83
CA TRP A 168 -19.39 4.34 2.83
C TRP A 168 -19.76 3.44 1.66
N THR A 169 -19.18 3.74 0.50
CA THR A 169 -19.42 2.96 -0.73
C THR A 169 -18.83 1.57 -0.62
N ASP A 170 -19.30 0.61 -1.41
CA ASP A 170 -18.71 -0.74 -1.46
C ASP A 170 -17.21 -0.69 -1.78
N GLN A 171 -16.76 0.27 -2.58
CA GLN A 171 -15.35 0.48 -2.90
C GLN A 171 -14.54 0.97 -1.69
N ASP A 172 -15.11 1.83 -0.85
CA ASP A 172 -14.48 2.31 0.39
C ASP A 172 -14.49 1.24 1.47
N GLN A 173 -15.55 0.43 1.55
CA GLN A 173 -15.61 -0.75 2.42
C GLN A 173 -14.56 -1.78 1.99
N PHE A 174 -14.43 -2.03 0.68
CA PHE A 174 -13.37 -2.89 0.13
C PHE A 174 -11.98 -2.38 0.51
N SER A 175 -11.76 -1.07 0.41
CA SER A 175 -10.48 -0.45 0.79
C SER A 175 -10.16 -0.59 2.29
N GLN A 176 -11.18 -0.62 3.17
CA GLN A 176 -10.99 -0.90 4.60
C GLN A 176 -10.65 -2.36 4.87
N VAL A 177 -11.41 -3.29 4.29
CA VAL A 177 -11.11 -4.73 4.40
C VAL A 177 -9.70 -5.00 3.89
N PHE A 178 -9.31 -4.34 2.80
CA PHE A 178 -7.97 -4.37 2.26
C PHE A 178 -6.90 -3.95 3.28
N LEU A 179 -7.09 -2.80 3.91
CA LEU A 179 -6.13 -2.29 4.89
C LEU A 179 -6.00 -3.22 6.11
N LEU A 180 -7.12 -3.75 6.61
CA LEU A 180 -7.16 -4.64 7.77
C LEU A 180 -6.59 -6.04 7.46
N ALA A 181 -6.64 -6.46 6.20
CA ALA A 181 -6.17 -7.76 5.76
C ALA A 181 -4.70 -7.79 5.33
N SER A 182 -4.04 -6.62 5.26
CA SER A 182 -2.65 -6.45 4.83
C SER A 182 -1.62 -6.81 5.91
#